data_AF-A0AA41DN44-F1
#
_entry.id   AF-A0AA41DN44-F1
#
_cell.length_a   1.000
_cell.length_b   1.000
_cell.length_c   1.000
_cell.angle_alpha   90.00
_cell.angle_beta   90.00
_cell.angle_gamma   90.00
#
_symmetry.space_group_name_H-M   'P 1'
#
loop_
_entity.id
_entity.type
_entity.pdbx_description
1 polymer ?
#
loop_
_entity_poly.entity_id
_entity_poly.type
_entity_poly.pdbx_seq_one_letter_code
_entity_poly.pdbx_strand_id
1 'polypeptide(L)'
;MQNINQQVNNQLSNLKLSGIRDALLQQYEQPNLYVEQSFEERLSLLLEHEITQRDQRKIDRLTRQAKFRVGGTLAQLNYGAARQLDKAQIRSLAQGEWLRLHQNILITGATGCGKTYLACALGQNHCQQGSSVYYFRLKELLEKMFLAQADGSYRKLINKLSSANLLILDDWGLEPLTAQQRSDLLELIDARYDTKSTLIASQLPIENWYEMIGESTHA
;
A
#
# COMPACT_ATOMS: atom_id res chain seq x y z
N MET A 1 41.00 -21.25 5.84
CA MET A 1 39.91 -20.37 6.32
C MET A 1 39.39 -19.42 5.24
N GLN A 2 40.22 -18.69 4.48
CA GLN A 2 39.74 -17.77 3.42
C GLN A 2 38.87 -18.43 2.32
N ASN A 3 39.20 -19.67 1.92
CA ASN A 3 38.47 -20.39 0.86
C ASN A 3 37.04 -20.82 1.30
N ILE A 4 36.88 -21.23 2.57
CA ILE A 4 35.57 -21.60 3.14
C ILE A 4 34.66 -20.37 3.26
N ASN A 5 35.20 -19.23 3.67
CA ASN A 5 34.42 -17.99 3.77
C ASN A 5 33.93 -17.50 2.40
N GLN A 6 34.76 -17.61 1.36
CA GLN A 6 34.34 -17.32 -0.02
C GLN A 6 33.27 -18.30 -0.51
N GLN A 7 33.43 -19.60 -0.23
CA GLN A 7 32.45 -20.61 -0.60
C GLN A 7 31.08 -20.35 0.07
N VAL A 8 31.07 -20.04 1.37
CA VAL A 8 29.85 -19.70 2.11
C VAL A 8 29.19 -18.44 1.53
N ASN A 9 29.96 -17.38 1.25
CA ASN A 9 29.42 -16.15 0.64
C ASN A 9 28.79 -16.40 -0.74
N ASN A 10 29.39 -17.27 -1.56
CA ASN A 10 28.84 -17.66 -2.86
C ASN A 10 27.53 -18.46 -2.69
N GLN A 11 27.49 -19.40 -1.75
CA GLN A 11 26.28 -20.17 -1.44
C GLN A 11 25.14 -19.26 -0.94
N LEU A 12 25.43 -18.35 -0.02
CA LEU A 12 24.45 -17.38 0.49
C LEU A 12 23.91 -16.47 -0.63
N SER A 13 24.78 -16.03 -1.53
CA SER A 13 24.38 -15.22 -2.69
C SER A 13 23.48 -16.00 -3.65
N ASN A 14 23.81 -17.27 -3.93
CA ASN A 14 22.99 -18.15 -4.77
C ASN A 14 21.61 -18.44 -4.16
N LEU A 15 21.55 -18.60 -2.84
CA LEU A 15 20.31 -18.79 -2.08
C LEU A 15 19.54 -17.48 -1.83
N LYS A 16 20.09 -16.33 -2.25
CA LYS A 16 19.53 -14.98 -2.02
C LYS A 16 19.38 -14.64 -0.53
N LEU A 17 20.27 -15.17 0.32
CA LEU A 17 20.35 -14.96 1.76
C LEU A 17 21.31 -13.81 2.07
N SER A 18 20.94 -12.61 1.62
CA SER A 18 21.81 -11.43 1.71
C SER A 18 21.89 -10.88 3.14
N GLY A 19 20.82 -10.99 3.92
CA GLY A 19 20.82 -10.59 5.33
C GLY A 19 21.70 -11.50 6.18
N ILE A 20 21.65 -12.82 5.95
CA ILE A 20 22.60 -13.74 6.60
C ILE A 20 24.04 -13.36 6.26
N ARG A 21 24.31 -13.08 4.99
CA ARG A 21 25.65 -12.70 4.55
C ARG A 21 26.13 -11.42 5.23
N ASP A 22 25.29 -10.39 5.27
CA ASP A 22 25.63 -9.10 5.86
C ASP A 22 25.85 -9.24 7.39
N ALA A 23 24.98 -10.00 8.09
CA ALA A 23 25.13 -10.28 9.51
C ALA A 23 26.34 -11.18 9.84
N LEU A 24 26.68 -12.12 8.96
CA LEU A 24 27.88 -12.97 9.10
C LEU A 24 29.16 -12.13 8.99
N LEU A 25 29.19 -11.15 8.08
CA LEU A 25 30.30 -10.19 8.00
C LEU A 25 30.44 -9.38 9.30
N GLN A 26 29.33 -8.92 9.89
CA GLN A 26 29.36 -8.21 11.18
C GLN A 26 29.91 -9.09 12.31
N GLN A 27 29.56 -10.39 12.36
CA GLN A 27 30.13 -11.31 13.34
C GLN A 27 31.64 -11.51 13.16
N TYR A 28 32.14 -11.50 11.91
CA TYR A 28 33.59 -11.57 11.65
C TYR A 28 34.34 -10.30 12.01
N GLU A 29 33.71 -9.13 11.84
CA GLU A 29 34.31 -7.83 12.19
C GLU A 29 34.33 -7.58 13.70
N GLN A 30 33.36 -8.14 14.43
CA GLN A 30 33.20 -7.92 15.88
C GLN A 30 33.11 -9.24 16.67
N PRO A 31 34.11 -10.14 16.56
CA PRO A 31 34.02 -11.49 17.10
C PRO A 31 33.79 -11.50 18.61
N ASN A 32 34.39 -10.55 19.35
CA ASN A 32 34.28 -10.44 20.80
C ASN A 32 32.84 -10.27 21.32
N LEU A 33 31.92 -9.76 20.50
CA LEU A 33 30.51 -9.60 20.88
C LEU A 33 29.73 -10.92 20.85
N TYR A 34 30.28 -11.96 20.21
CA TYR A 34 29.60 -13.23 19.95
C TYR A 34 30.33 -14.43 20.59
N VAL A 35 31.40 -14.20 21.36
CA VAL A 35 32.23 -15.27 21.96
C VAL A 35 31.45 -16.09 22.99
N GLU A 36 30.59 -15.45 23.78
CA GLU A 36 29.79 -16.13 24.81
C GLU A 36 28.52 -16.79 24.25
N GLN A 37 28.22 -16.61 22.96
CA GLN A 37 27.04 -17.17 22.32
C GLN A 37 27.33 -18.55 21.72
N SER A 38 26.42 -19.47 21.97
CA SER A 38 26.36 -20.78 21.29
C SER A 38 26.20 -20.62 19.77
N PHE A 39 26.47 -21.71 19.05
CA PHE A 39 26.25 -21.76 17.61
C PHE A 39 24.78 -21.49 17.25
N GLU A 40 23.86 -22.07 18.01
CA GLU A 40 22.42 -21.93 17.83
C GLU A 40 21.96 -20.49 18.02
N GLU A 41 22.46 -19.79 19.06
CA GLU A 41 22.16 -18.37 19.28
C GLU A 41 22.66 -17.50 18.12
N ARG A 42 23.89 -17.74 17.67
CA ARG A 42 24.46 -17.02 16.52
C ARG A 42 23.70 -17.29 15.23
N LEU A 43 23.32 -18.55 14.99
CA LEU A 43 22.51 -18.94 13.83
C LEU A 43 21.14 -18.28 13.88
N SER A 44 20.51 -18.23 15.05
CA SER A 44 19.23 -17.54 15.25
C SER A 44 19.34 -16.06 14.89
N LEU A 45 20.38 -15.36 15.33
CA LEU A 45 20.61 -13.94 15.00
C LEU A 45 20.79 -13.73 13.49
N LEU A 46 21.52 -14.61 12.81
CA LEU A 46 21.69 -14.53 11.35
C LEU A 46 20.35 -14.70 10.62
N LEU A 47 19.54 -15.68 11.03
CA LEU A 47 18.22 -15.95 10.44
C LEU A 47 17.24 -14.80 10.69
N GLU A 48 17.22 -14.25 11.92
CA GLU A 48 16.39 -13.11 12.27
C GLU A 48 16.73 -11.86 11.45
N HIS A 49 18.02 -11.63 11.18
CA HIS A 49 18.45 -10.54 10.31
C HIS A 49 17.96 -10.72 8.88
N GLU A 50 18.00 -11.93 8.32
CA GLU A 50 17.45 -12.24 6.99
C GLU A 50 15.94 -12.02 6.93
N ILE A 51 15.19 -12.50 7.94
CA ILE A 51 13.74 -12.31 8.02
C ILE A 51 13.40 -10.83 8.05
N THR A 52 14.03 -10.08 8.96
CA THR A 52 13.84 -8.63 9.12
C THR A 52 14.16 -7.88 7.82
N GLN A 53 15.26 -8.23 7.16
CA GLN A 53 15.67 -7.59 5.91
C GLN A 53 14.70 -7.91 4.76
N ARG A 54 14.14 -9.12 4.70
CA ARG A 54 13.10 -9.49 3.71
C ARG A 54 11.80 -8.74 3.94
N ASP A 55 11.37 -8.64 5.19
CA ASP A 55 10.15 -7.90 5.55
C ASP A 55 10.31 -6.41 5.22
N GLN A 56 11.45 -5.81 5.56
CA GLN A 56 11.73 -4.42 5.20
C GLN A 56 11.74 -4.20 3.67
N ARG A 57 12.38 -5.09 2.90
CA ARG A 57 12.37 -4.99 1.43
C ARG A 57 10.95 -5.13 0.85
N LYS A 58 10.12 -5.99 1.44
CA LYS A 58 8.71 -6.13 1.05
C LYS A 58 7.99 -4.81 1.32
N ILE A 59 8.10 -4.25 2.52
CA ILE A 59 7.49 -2.98 2.90
C ILE A 59 7.94 -1.84 1.99
N ASP A 60 9.24 -1.72 1.72
CA ASP A 60 9.80 -0.69 0.84
C ASP A 60 9.23 -0.81 -0.57
N ARG A 61 9.16 -2.03 -1.11
CA ARG A 61 8.56 -2.29 -2.42
C ARG A 61 7.09 -1.91 -2.45
N LEU A 62 6.32 -2.28 -1.41
CA LEU A 62 4.88 -1.97 -1.29
C LEU A 62 4.63 -0.46 -1.16
N THR A 63 5.47 0.25 -0.40
CA THR A 63 5.40 1.71 -0.26
C THR A 63 5.75 2.41 -1.56
N ARG A 64 6.82 1.99 -2.26
CA ARG A 64 7.23 2.56 -3.55
C ARG A 64 6.20 2.32 -4.66
N GLN A 65 5.61 1.12 -4.74
CA GLN A 65 4.62 0.82 -5.78
C GLN A 65 3.32 1.61 -5.59
N ALA A 66 2.98 2.00 -4.35
CA ALA A 66 1.73 2.67 -4.05
C ALA A 66 1.67 4.08 -4.63
N LYS A 67 2.82 4.76 -4.77
CA LYS A 67 2.94 6.12 -5.35
C LYS A 67 2.05 7.15 -4.65
N PHE A 68 2.08 7.19 -3.31
CA PHE A 68 1.34 8.18 -2.54
C PHE A 68 1.74 9.61 -2.93
N ARG A 69 0.76 10.51 -3.03
CA ARG A 69 0.98 11.93 -3.33
C ARG A 69 1.72 12.66 -2.21
N VAL A 70 1.48 12.25 -0.95
CA VAL A 70 2.10 12.86 0.24
C VAL A 70 2.65 11.79 1.19
N GLY A 71 3.76 12.12 1.85
CA GLY A 71 4.38 11.32 2.91
C GLY A 71 3.63 11.38 4.23
N GLY A 72 2.32 11.07 4.23
CA GLY A 72 1.49 11.13 5.44
C GLY A 72 1.77 9.99 6.41
N THR A 73 1.81 10.29 7.72
CA THR A 73 1.95 9.28 8.78
C THR A 73 0.84 9.45 9.81
N LEU A 74 0.33 8.34 10.36
CA LEU A 74 -0.73 8.40 11.37
C LEU A 74 -0.28 9.11 12.66
N ALA A 75 1.03 9.04 12.98
CA ALA A 75 1.63 9.70 14.15
C ALA A 75 1.56 11.22 14.10
N GLN A 76 1.55 11.80 12.89
CA GLN A 76 1.51 13.26 12.67
C GLN A 76 0.07 13.77 12.46
N LEU A 77 -0.95 12.93 12.63
CA LEU A 77 -2.34 13.38 12.54
C LEU A 77 -2.69 14.33 13.69
N ASN A 78 -3.20 15.49 13.31
CA ASN A 78 -3.76 16.46 14.27
C ASN A 78 -5.21 16.09 14.60
N TYR A 79 -5.49 15.91 15.91
CA TYR A 79 -6.81 15.61 16.48
C TYR A 79 -7.45 16.80 17.20
N GLY A 80 -7.05 18.03 16.87
CA GLY A 80 -7.67 19.23 17.41
C GLY A 80 -9.18 19.25 17.16
N ALA A 81 -9.95 19.87 18.06
CA ALA A 81 -11.42 19.81 18.08
C ALA A 81 -12.07 20.19 16.73
N ALA A 82 -11.48 21.13 15.99
CA ALA A 82 -11.96 21.55 14.67
C ALA A 82 -11.86 20.46 13.57
N ARG A 83 -11.07 19.40 13.79
CA ARG A 83 -10.88 18.31 12.82
C ARG A 83 -11.99 17.28 12.85
N GLN A 84 -12.74 17.18 13.95
CA GLN A 84 -13.83 16.21 14.16
C GLN A 84 -13.40 14.75 13.87
N LEU A 85 -12.12 14.42 14.05
CA LEU A 85 -11.60 13.07 13.88
C LEU A 85 -11.65 12.33 15.21
N ASP A 86 -12.33 11.19 15.24
CA ASP A 86 -12.31 10.29 16.39
C ASP A 86 -11.02 9.45 16.39
N LYS A 87 -10.21 9.60 17.45
CA LYS A 87 -8.99 8.82 17.67
C LYS A 87 -9.26 7.32 17.73
N ALA A 88 -10.39 6.89 18.30
CA ALA A 88 -10.74 5.48 18.41
C ALA A 88 -11.03 4.91 17.02
N GLN A 89 -11.81 5.62 16.21
CA GLN A 89 -12.06 5.27 14.82
C GLN A 89 -10.76 5.18 14.00
N ILE A 90 -9.89 6.20 14.05
CA ILE A 90 -8.62 6.15 13.30
C ILE A 90 -7.74 4.96 13.73
N ARG A 91 -7.71 4.64 15.03
CA ARG A 91 -6.98 3.46 15.53
C ARG A 91 -7.57 2.16 14.98
N SER A 92 -8.90 2.03 14.96
CA SER A 92 -9.58 0.87 14.37
C SER A 92 -9.26 0.73 12.87
N LEU A 93 -9.30 1.83 12.11
CA LEU A 93 -8.93 1.84 10.70
C LEU A 93 -7.46 1.46 10.47
N ALA A 94 -6.58 1.83 11.39
CA ALA A 94 -5.16 1.48 11.35
C ALA A 94 -4.89 0.00 11.63
N GLN A 95 -5.79 -0.71 12.32
CA GLN A 95 -5.65 -2.15 12.59
C GLN A 95 -5.97 -3.02 11.35
N GLY A 96 -6.71 -2.48 10.38
CA GLY A 96 -6.93 -3.13 9.08
C GLY A 96 -7.99 -4.22 9.07
N GLU A 97 -8.84 -4.34 10.10
CA GLU A 97 -9.93 -5.33 10.08
C GLU A 97 -10.91 -5.09 8.93
N TRP A 98 -11.18 -3.82 8.59
CA TRP A 98 -11.98 -3.45 7.43
C TRP A 98 -11.40 -3.92 6.08
N LEU A 99 -10.06 -4.09 5.96
CA LEU A 99 -9.42 -4.69 4.77
C LEU A 99 -9.75 -6.18 4.67
N ARG A 100 -9.75 -6.88 5.81
CA ARG A 100 -10.05 -8.31 5.90
C ARG A 100 -11.52 -8.58 5.61
N LEU A 101 -12.41 -7.70 6.06
CA LEU A 101 -13.84 -7.74 5.82
C LEU A 101 -14.24 -7.15 4.46
N HIS A 102 -13.29 -6.76 3.61
CA HIS A 102 -13.51 -6.19 2.28
C HIS A 102 -14.44 -4.95 2.27
N GLN A 103 -14.42 -4.20 3.38
CA GLN A 103 -15.22 -2.98 3.52
C GLN A 103 -14.57 -1.83 2.78
N ASN A 104 -15.38 -0.92 2.23
CA ASN A 104 -14.92 0.30 1.59
C ASN A 104 -14.99 1.47 2.58
N ILE A 105 -14.09 2.45 2.42
CA ILE A 105 -14.08 3.65 3.26
C ILE A 105 -14.30 4.88 2.39
N LEU A 106 -15.19 5.76 2.85
CA LEU A 106 -15.40 7.08 2.28
C LEU A 106 -14.84 8.13 3.24
N ILE A 107 -13.92 8.97 2.75
CA ILE A 107 -13.42 10.15 3.46
C ILE A 107 -13.95 11.38 2.74
N THR A 108 -14.95 12.04 3.33
CA THR A 108 -15.58 13.24 2.77
C THR A 108 -15.26 14.48 3.60
N GLY A 109 -15.40 15.66 3.00
CA GLY A 109 -15.20 16.94 3.68
C GLY A 109 -14.66 18.03 2.74
N ALA A 110 -14.63 19.27 3.19
CA ALA A 110 -14.18 20.39 2.38
C ALA A 110 -12.70 20.27 1.92
N THR A 111 -12.34 21.04 0.89
CA THR A 111 -10.95 21.15 0.42
C THR A 111 -10.04 21.64 1.55
N GLY A 112 -8.81 21.14 1.61
CA GLY A 112 -7.85 21.53 2.64
C GLY A 112 -8.02 20.84 4.00
N CYS A 113 -9.08 20.07 4.24
CA CYS A 113 -9.29 19.33 5.49
C CYS A 113 -8.42 18.05 5.64
N GLY A 114 -7.34 17.90 4.87
CA GLY A 114 -6.40 16.78 5.01
C GLY A 114 -6.94 15.39 4.63
N LYS A 115 -7.95 15.29 3.75
CA LYS A 115 -8.49 14.01 3.24
C LYS A 115 -7.40 13.17 2.57
N THR A 116 -6.70 13.76 1.61
CA THR A 116 -5.53 13.16 0.92
C THR A 116 -4.47 12.70 1.91
N TYR A 117 -4.18 13.51 2.94
CA TYR A 117 -3.19 13.17 3.97
C TYR A 117 -3.62 11.93 4.75
N LEU A 118 -4.87 11.89 5.21
CA LEU A 118 -5.41 10.76 5.97
C LEU A 118 -5.44 9.48 5.13
N ALA A 119 -5.88 9.57 3.88
CA ALA A 119 -5.86 8.46 2.93
C ALA A 119 -4.43 7.92 2.72
N CYS A 120 -3.46 8.80 2.47
CA CYS A 120 -2.06 8.41 2.32
C CYS A 120 -1.48 7.82 3.62
N ALA A 121 -1.81 8.38 4.78
CA ALA A 121 -1.32 7.90 6.07
C ALA A 121 -1.85 6.50 6.42
N LEU A 122 -3.14 6.25 6.16
CA LEU A 122 -3.72 4.91 6.28
C LEU A 122 -3.09 3.94 5.29
N GLY A 123 -2.93 4.35 4.02
CA GLY A 123 -2.29 3.54 3.00
C GLY A 123 -0.86 3.16 3.34
N GLN A 124 -0.05 4.12 3.83
CA GLN A 124 1.31 3.85 4.28
C GLN A 124 1.35 2.89 5.45
N ASN A 125 0.49 3.10 6.46
CA ASN A 125 0.37 2.19 7.58
C ASN A 125 0.03 0.75 7.13
N HIS A 126 -0.85 0.59 6.14
CA HIS A 126 -1.16 -0.73 5.58
C HIS A 126 -0.02 -1.33 4.76
N CYS A 127 0.78 -0.52 4.05
CA CYS A 127 2.03 -0.99 3.44
C CYS A 127 3.02 -1.51 4.47
N GLN A 128 3.15 -0.84 5.63
CA GLN A 128 3.98 -1.27 6.76
C GLN A 128 3.50 -2.61 7.34
N GLN A 129 2.19 -2.87 7.30
CA GLN A 129 1.59 -4.16 7.68
C GLN A 129 1.65 -5.20 6.55
N GLY A 130 2.39 -4.94 5.47
CA GLY A 130 2.60 -5.89 4.38
C GLY A 130 1.45 -5.99 3.37
N SER A 131 0.47 -5.07 3.41
CA SER A 131 -0.63 -5.00 2.46
C SER A 131 -0.24 -4.27 1.17
N SER A 132 -0.72 -4.79 0.04
CA SER A 132 -0.55 -4.13 -1.27
C SER A 132 -1.51 -2.98 -1.45
N VAL A 133 -0.96 -1.78 -1.66
CA VAL A 133 -1.72 -0.54 -1.83
C VAL A 133 -1.39 0.08 -3.19
N TYR A 134 -2.41 0.63 -3.85
CA TYR A 134 -2.23 1.59 -4.95
C TYR A 134 -3.00 2.87 -4.64
N TYR A 135 -2.37 4.00 -4.92
CA TYR A 135 -2.98 5.31 -4.83
C TYR A 135 -3.07 5.93 -6.22
N PHE A 136 -4.22 6.53 -6.53
CA PHE A 136 -4.43 7.35 -7.71
C PHE A 136 -5.28 8.57 -7.36
N ARG A 137 -4.99 9.70 -7.99
CA ARG A 137 -6.06 10.69 -8.23
C ARG A 137 -6.99 10.12 -9.29
N LEU A 138 -8.30 10.29 -9.14
CA LEU A 138 -9.28 9.68 -10.05
C LEU A 138 -8.99 10.02 -11.52
N LYS A 139 -8.70 11.29 -11.82
CA LYS A 139 -8.33 11.75 -13.17
C LYS A 139 -7.13 11.00 -13.76
N GLU A 140 -6.07 10.80 -12.98
CA GLU A 140 -4.87 10.08 -13.42
C GLU A 140 -5.16 8.60 -13.68
N LEU A 141 -6.04 7.99 -12.88
CA LEU A 141 -6.47 6.61 -13.11
C LEU A 141 -7.24 6.48 -14.41
N LEU A 142 -8.20 7.39 -14.67
CA LEU A 142 -9.00 7.39 -15.88
C LEU A 142 -8.13 7.58 -17.14
N GLU A 143 -7.18 8.53 -17.11
CA GLU A 143 -6.19 8.70 -18.19
C GLU A 143 -5.37 7.43 -18.42
N LYS A 144 -4.96 6.76 -17.33
CA LYS A 144 -4.20 5.52 -17.41
C LYS A 144 -5.02 4.36 -17.97
N MET A 145 -6.30 4.28 -17.65
CA MET A 145 -7.22 3.28 -18.19
C MET A 145 -7.43 3.49 -19.69
N PHE A 146 -7.63 4.74 -20.12
CA PHE A 146 -7.73 5.11 -21.53
C PHE A 146 -6.47 4.71 -22.32
N LEU A 147 -5.28 5.05 -21.83
CA LEU A 147 -4.02 4.65 -22.48
C LEU A 147 -3.85 3.13 -22.53
N ALA A 148 -4.24 2.44 -21.45
CA ALA A 148 -4.14 0.98 -21.39
C ALA A 148 -5.10 0.27 -22.36
N GLN A 149 -6.22 0.89 -22.73
CA GLN A 149 -7.08 0.38 -23.80
C GLN A 149 -6.39 0.54 -25.16
N ALA A 150 -5.80 1.71 -25.41
CA ALA A 150 -5.12 2.00 -26.68
C ALA A 150 -3.91 1.10 -26.94
N ASP A 151 -3.18 0.67 -25.91
CA ASP A 151 -1.99 -0.18 -26.02
C ASP A 151 -2.23 -1.68 -25.74
N GLY A 152 -3.48 -2.07 -25.47
CA GLY A 152 -3.87 -3.46 -25.18
C GLY A 152 -3.49 -3.96 -23.78
N SER A 153 -2.99 -3.10 -22.88
CA SER A 153 -2.61 -3.47 -21.51
C SER A 153 -3.75 -3.34 -20.48
N TYR A 154 -4.95 -2.95 -20.90
CA TYR A 154 -6.11 -2.68 -20.03
C TYR A 154 -6.42 -3.82 -19.05
N ARG A 155 -6.54 -5.06 -19.54
CA ARG A 155 -6.83 -6.22 -18.68
C ARG A 155 -5.73 -6.47 -17.64
N LYS A 156 -4.47 -6.18 -17.98
CA LYS A 156 -3.34 -6.27 -17.04
C LYS A 156 -3.43 -5.19 -15.97
N LEU A 157 -3.87 -3.98 -16.33
CA LEU A 157 -4.11 -2.90 -15.37
C LEU A 157 -5.25 -3.27 -14.41
N ILE A 158 -6.41 -3.71 -14.93
CA ILE A 158 -7.55 -4.13 -14.11
C ILE A 158 -7.14 -5.24 -13.13
N ASN A 159 -6.52 -6.32 -13.61
CA ASN A 159 -6.06 -7.42 -12.74
C ASN A 159 -5.08 -6.96 -11.66
N LYS A 160 -4.19 -6.02 -11.99
CA LYS A 160 -3.22 -5.47 -11.04
C LYS A 160 -3.91 -4.65 -9.96
N LEU A 161 -4.90 -3.84 -10.33
CA LEU A 161 -5.62 -2.99 -9.39
C LEU A 161 -6.64 -3.80 -8.58
N SER A 162 -7.35 -4.74 -9.20
CA SER A 162 -8.35 -5.59 -8.54
C SER A 162 -7.73 -6.56 -7.54
N SER A 163 -6.50 -7.04 -7.75
CA SER A 163 -5.81 -7.94 -6.82
C SER A 163 -5.20 -7.24 -5.59
N ALA A 164 -5.06 -5.91 -5.62
CA ALA A 164 -4.45 -5.16 -4.53
C ALA A 164 -5.34 -5.14 -3.28
N ASN A 165 -4.75 -5.29 -2.10
CA ASN A 165 -5.46 -5.26 -0.81
C ASN A 165 -6.26 -3.96 -0.63
N LEU A 166 -5.65 -2.83 -1.03
CA LEU A 166 -6.28 -1.52 -0.95
C LEU A 166 -6.04 -0.71 -2.23
N LEU A 167 -7.13 -0.16 -2.78
CA LEU A 167 -7.09 0.86 -3.82
C LEU A 167 -7.57 2.18 -3.21
N ILE A 168 -6.76 3.23 -3.34
CA ILE A 168 -7.10 4.57 -2.89
C ILE A 168 -7.40 5.44 -4.11
N LEU A 169 -8.60 6.00 -4.15
CA LEU A 169 -9.05 6.96 -5.15
C LEU A 169 -9.22 8.32 -4.49
N ASP A 170 -8.29 9.22 -4.75
CA ASP A 170 -8.33 10.60 -4.26
C ASP A 170 -8.91 11.54 -5.32
N ASP A 171 -9.27 12.76 -4.90
CA ASP A 171 -9.86 13.78 -5.76
C ASP A 171 -11.12 13.28 -6.49
N TRP A 172 -11.95 12.48 -5.80
CA TRP A 172 -13.19 11.94 -6.35
C TRP A 172 -14.25 13.02 -6.54
N GLY A 173 -14.87 13.04 -7.72
CA GLY A 173 -16.00 13.91 -8.04
C GLY A 173 -15.63 15.37 -8.31
N LEU A 174 -14.43 15.65 -8.81
CA LEU A 174 -14.03 16.99 -9.26
C LEU A 174 -14.60 17.37 -10.63
N GLU A 175 -14.79 16.39 -11.51
CA GLU A 175 -15.28 16.55 -12.88
C GLU A 175 -16.32 15.45 -13.15
N PRO A 176 -17.38 15.70 -13.95
CA PRO A 176 -18.31 14.66 -14.38
C PRO A 176 -17.62 13.59 -15.22
N LEU A 177 -18.08 12.35 -15.10
CA LEU A 177 -17.51 11.23 -15.88
C LEU A 177 -18.12 11.14 -17.29
N THR A 178 -17.29 10.83 -18.28
CA THR A 178 -17.79 10.38 -19.60
C THR A 178 -18.37 8.97 -19.52
N ALA A 179 -19.17 8.56 -20.51
CA ALA A 179 -19.74 7.22 -20.55
C ALA A 179 -18.68 6.11 -20.50
N GLN A 180 -17.56 6.28 -21.23
CA GLN A 180 -16.46 5.32 -21.21
C GLN A 180 -15.79 5.28 -19.83
N GLN A 181 -15.48 6.44 -19.24
CA GLN A 181 -14.87 6.51 -17.90
C GLN A 181 -15.75 5.87 -16.83
N ARG A 182 -17.06 6.04 -16.93
CA ARG A 182 -18.02 5.37 -16.05
C ARG A 182 -17.99 3.85 -16.20
N SER A 183 -18.02 3.35 -17.45
CA SER A 183 -17.95 1.91 -17.73
C SER A 183 -16.65 1.30 -17.19
N ASP A 184 -15.53 1.96 -17.45
CA ASP A 184 -14.21 1.53 -16.99
C ASP A 184 -14.14 1.47 -15.47
N LEU A 185 -14.60 2.53 -14.81
CA LEU A 185 -14.62 2.62 -13.36
C LEU A 185 -15.55 1.58 -12.74
N LEU A 186 -16.72 1.34 -13.33
CA LEU A 186 -17.66 0.31 -12.88
C LEU A 186 -17.02 -1.08 -12.94
N GLU A 187 -16.37 -1.43 -14.06
CA GLU A 187 -15.65 -2.70 -14.19
C GLU A 187 -14.60 -2.90 -13.08
N LEU A 188 -13.84 -1.84 -12.77
CA LEU A 188 -12.84 -1.90 -11.71
C LEU A 188 -13.47 -2.03 -10.31
N ILE A 189 -14.54 -1.29 -10.03
CA ILE A 189 -15.22 -1.35 -8.73
C ILE A 189 -15.91 -2.71 -8.55
N ASP A 190 -16.58 -3.22 -9.57
CA ASP A 190 -17.24 -4.53 -9.55
C ASP A 190 -16.23 -5.66 -9.36
N ALA A 191 -15.07 -5.60 -10.03
CA ALA A 191 -14.00 -6.57 -9.85
C ALA A 191 -13.38 -6.58 -8.43
N ARG A 192 -13.66 -5.55 -7.62
CA ARG A 192 -13.18 -5.41 -6.24
C ARG A 192 -14.27 -5.63 -5.20
N TYR A 193 -15.54 -5.52 -5.61
CA TYR A 193 -16.68 -5.66 -4.73
C TYR A 193 -16.61 -7.01 -3.99
N ASP A 194 -16.80 -6.96 -2.66
CA ASP A 194 -16.77 -8.10 -1.75
C ASP A 194 -15.48 -8.96 -1.76
N THR A 195 -14.38 -8.46 -2.35
CA THR A 195 -13.11 -9.21 -2.46
C THR A 195 -11.88 -8.41 -2.05
N LYS A 196 -11.90 -7.08 -2.21
CA LYS A 196 -10.86 -6.14 -1.78
C LYS A 196 -11.45 -4.79 -1.39
N SER A 197 -10.73 -4.04 -0.57
CA SER A 197 -11.21 -2.75 -0.06
C SER A 197 -10.80 -1.56 -0.92
N THR A 198 -11.69 -0.62 -1.11
CA THR A 198 -11.45 0.66 -1.78
C THR A 198 -11.67 1.81 -0.81
N LEU A 199 -10.72 2.74 -0.75
CA LEU A 199 -10.83 3.99 -0.01
C LEU A 199 -11.01 5.12 -1.01
N ILE A 200 -12.10 5.87 -0.87
CA ILE A 200 -12.40 7.04 -1.71
C ILE A 200 -12.30 8.30 -0.86
N ALA A 201 -11.50 9.26 -1.30
CA ALA A 201 -11.44 10.59 -0.73
C ALA A 201 -12.11 11.60 -1.68
N SER A 202 -13.15 12.27 -1.20
CA SER A 202 -13.97 13.18 -2.00
C SER A 202 -14.25 14.49 -1.28
N GLN A 203 -14.33 15.58 -2.03
CA GLN A 203 -14.90 16.84 -1.54
C GLN A 203 -16.37 17.02 -1.93
N LEU A 204 -16.88 16.15 -2.80
CA LEU A 204 -18.25 16.16 -3.26
C LEU A 204 -19.13 15.43 -2.23
N PRO A 205 -20.22 16.05 -1.72
CA PRO A 205 -21.19 15.37 -0.88
C PRO A 205 -21.72 14.10 -1.56
N ILE A 206 -21.93 13.03 -0.79
CA ILE A 206 -22.34 11.71 -1.32
C ILE A 206 -23.63 11.81 -2.14
N GLU A 207 -24.56 12.66 -1.72
CA GLU A 207 -25.83 12.93 -2.41
C GLU A 207 -25.64 13.38 -3.86
N ASN A 208 -24.53 14.06 -4.17
CA ASN A 208 -24.24 14.60 -5.49
C ASN A 208 -23.44 13.61 -6.36
N TRP A 209 -23.08 12.43 -5.83
CA TRP A 209 -22.30 11.46 -6.60
C TRP A 209 -23.08 10.91 -7.78
N TYR A 210 -24.41 10.75 -7.63
CA TYR A 210 -25.26 10.25 -8.71
C TYR A 210 -25.21 11.15 -9.93
N GLU A 211 -25.32 12.46 -9.73
CA GLU A 211 -25.22 13.47 -10.79
C GLU A 211 -23.83 13.48 -11.43
N MET A 212 -22.77 13.42 -10.62
CA MET A 212 -21.38 13.43 -11.12
C MET A 212 -21.01 12.19 -11.91
N ILE A 213 -21.43 11.01 -11.44
CA ILE A 213 -21.23 9.75 -12.17
C ILE A 213 -22.09 9.80 -13.44
N GLY A 214 -23.33 10.27 -13.32
CA GLY A 214 -24.36 10.32 -14.36
C GLY A 214 -25.03 8.95 -14.60
N GLU A 215 -26.23 8.95 -15.18
CA GLU A 215 -26.99 7.71 -15.41
C GLU A 215 -26.35 6.81 -16.46
N SER A 216 -26.05 5.56 -16.11
CA SER A 216 -26.14 4.46 -17.04
C SER A 216 -27.53 3.83 -16.89
N THR A 217 -28.53 4.37 -17.60
CA THR A 217 -29.74 3.61 -17.89
C THR A 217 -29.36 2.53 -18.90
N HIS A 218 -28.74 1.48 -18.41
CA HIS A 218 -28.64 0.20 -19.11
C HIS A 218 -29.47 -0.79 -18.29
N ALA A 219 -30.72 -0.92 -18.72
CA ALA A 219 -31.58 -2.06 -18.44
C ALA A 219 -30.99 -3.34 -19.05
#